data_AF-A0A7V2P4U0-F1
#
_entry.id   AF-A0A7V2P4U0-F1
#
_cell.length_a   1.000
_cell.length_b   1.000
_cell.length_c   1.000
_cell.angle_alpha   90.00
_cell.angle_beta   90.00
_cell.angle_gamma   90.00
#
_symmetry.space_group_name_H-M   'P 1'
#
loop_
_entity.id
_entity.type
_entity.pdbx_description
1 polymer ?
#
loop_
_entity_poly.entity_id
_entity_poly.type
_entity_poly.pdbx_seq_one_letter_code
_entity_poly.pdbx_strand_id
1 'polypeptide(L)'
;MGTPIRDIVFGIGGGATNGKAIKAVQTGGPSGGCLPTSALDLPVDYEQLAAAGAIMGSGGMIIADSDTCMVDLARYFLSFTQAESCGKCVMCREGSVQMLEILTDIAEGRGKPEDIDLLLELGDAIRLGSLCALGGTCPNPVLTTINYFREEYEAHIVAKSCPAKSCKSLISFHILPDKCQGCLICMRNCPVDAIIGYKRMIHIVDQEKCTKCGTCLDVCPVKFSAVVKVSGEQPETPDKPIPVGEWKKQAEEK
;
A
#
# COMPACT_ATOMS: atom_id res chain seq x y z
N MET A 1 12.04 -10.89 27.82
CA MET A 1 12.77 -11.04 26.54
C MET A 1 12.77 -12.51 26.18
N GLY A 2 12.51 -12.83 24.91
CA GLY A 2 12.43 -14.21 24.42
C GLY A 2 11.02 -14.71 24.08
N THR A 3 9.97 -13.96 24.40
CA THR A 3 8.60 -14.31 23.95
C THR A 3 8.53 -14.25 22.43
N PRO A 4 8.00 -15.28 21.73
CA PRO A 4 7.80 -15.25 20.30
C PRO A 4 6.94 -14.06 19.86
N ILE A 5 7.24 -13.47 18.69
CA ILE A 5 6.43 -12.38 18.13
C ILE A 5 4.97 -12.84 17.98
N ARG A 6 4.73 -14.09 17.58
CA ARG A 6 3.40 -14.69 17.45
C ARG A 6 2.57 -14.56 18.73
N ASP A 7 3.15 -14.86 19.88
CA ASP A 7 2.43 -14.84 21.16
C ASP A 7 2.05 -13.42 21.55
N ILE A 8 2.92 -12.44 21.24
CA ILE A 8 2.61 -11.03 21.46
C ILE A 8 1.49 -10.58 20.52
N VAL A 9 1.59 -10.91 19.24
CA VAL A 9 0.65 -10.43 18.21
C VAL A 9 -0.73 -11.04 18.39
N PHE A 10 -0.82 -12.37 18.52
CA PHE A 10 -2.10 -13.07 18.59
C PHE A 10 -2.59 -13.29 20.02
N GLY A 11 -1.70 -13.58 20.96
CA GLY A 11 -2.06 -13.84 22.35
C GLY A 11 -2.39 -12.58 23.13
N ILE A 12 -1.53 -11.55 23.03
CA ILE A 12 -1.72 -10.29 23.76
C ILE A 12 -2.47 -9.26 22.91
N GLY A 13 -2.06 -9.07 21.65
CA GLY A 13 -2.61 -8.06 20.74
C GLY A 13 -3.94 -8.41 20.08
N GLY A 14 -4.37 -9.68 20.13
CA GLY A 14 -5.63 -10.13 19.54
C GLY A 14 -5.64 -10.24 18.01
N GLY A 15 -4.49 -10.11 17.35
CA GLY A 15 -4.34 -10.24 15.90
C GLY A 15 -4.73 -8.98 15.11
N ALA A 16 -5.05 -9.15 13.81
CA ALA A 16 -5.44 -8.03 12.95
C ALA A 16 -6.89 -7.59 13.19
N THR A 17 -7.14 -6.30 12.96
CA THR A 17 -8.48 -5.74 12.92
C THR A 17 -9.38 -6.51 11.96
N ASN A 18 -10.61 -6.80 12.39
CA ASN A 18 -11.61 -7.55 11.63
C ASN A 18 -11.19 -8.98 11.21
N GLY A 19 -10.19 -9.57 11.87
CA GLY A 19 -9.76 -10.95 11.63
C GLY A 19 -9.06 -11.17 10.28
N LYS A 20 -8.55 -10.10 9.66
CA LYS A 20 -7.80 -10.21 8.40
C LYS A 20 -6.49 -10.96 8.57
N ALA A 21 -5.94 -11.45 7.46
CA ALA A 21 -4.62 -12.05 7.46
C ALA A 21 -3.57 -10.96 7.74
N ILE A 22 -2.76 -11.19 8.78
CA ILE A 22 -1.54 -10.43 9.02
C ILE A 22 -0.53 -10.85 7.95
N LYS A 23 0.19 -9.88 7.40
CA LYS A 23 1.28 -10.16 6.46
C LYS A 23 2.65 -9.74 6.98
N ALA A 24 2.71 -8.68 7.79
CA ALA A 24 3.97 -8.22 8.35
C ALA A 24 3.80 -7.64 9.76
N VAL A 25 4.90 -7.67 10.50
CA VAL A 25 5.06 -6.99 11.80
C VAL A 25 6.27 -6.10 11.72
N GLN A 26 6.04 -4.81 11.89
CA GLN A 26 7.10 -3.83 12.01
C GLN A 26 7.51 -3.76 13.49
N THR A 27 8.79 -3.94 13.81
CA THR A 27 9.26 -3.95 15.20
C THR A 27 10.22 -2.81 15.50
N GLY A 28 10.19 -2.33 16.74
CA GLY A 28 11.07 -1.31 17.27
C GLY A 28 10.41 0.06 17.24
N GLY A 29 10.60 0.79 16.15
CA GLY A 29 10.07 2.13 15.93
C GLY A 29 10.20 2.48 14.45
N PRO A 30 10.07 3.74 14.03
CA PRO A 30 10.03 4.09 12.60
C PRO A 30 11.30 3.71 11.82
N SER A 31 12.46 3.54 12.46
CA SER A 31 13.69 3.03 11.83
C SER A 31 13.90 1.52 11.97
N GLY A 32 12.85 0.79 12.37
CA GLY A 32 12.87 -0.66 12.50
C GLY A 32 12.58 -1.39 11.19
N GLY A 33 12.64 -2.72 11.23
CA GLY A 33 12.39 -3.57 10.07
C GLY A 33 10.96 -4.11 10.03
N CYS A 34 10.50 -4.49 8.84
CA CYS A 34 9.24 -5.20 8.62
C CYS A 34 9.50 -6.69 8.45
N LEU A 35 8.97 -7.51 9.36
CA LEU A 35 9.15 -8.95 9.36
C LEU A 35 7.91 -9.65 8.81
N PRO A 36 8.06 -10.66 7.93
CA PRO A 36 6.93 -11.40 7.38
C PRO A 36 6.32 -12.37 8.40
N THR A 37 5.17 -12.96 8.06
CA THR A 37 4.52 -13.98 8.90
C THR A 37 5.40 -15.21 9.19
N SER A 38 6.32 -15.55 8.28
CA SER A 38 7.28 -16.64 8.46
C SER A 38 8.29 -16.39 9.59
N ALA A 39 8.47 -15.13 9.99
CA ALA A 39 9.38 -14.72 11.06
C ALA A 39 8.67 -14.56 12.42
N LEU A 40 7.36 -14.84 12.53
CA LEU A 40 6.62 -14.62 13.78
C LEU A 40 7.01 -15.56 14.92
N ASP A 41 7.61 -16.71 14.60
CA ASP A 41 8.10 -17.65 15.62
C ASP A 41 9.46 -17.22 16.20
N LEU A 42 10.05 -16.14 15.68
CA LEU A 42 11.28 -15.59 16.25
C LEU A 42 11.02 -15.05 17.66
N PRO A 43 11.91 -15.36 18.62
CA PRO A 43 11.86 -14.74 19.94
C PRO A 43 12.17 -13.25 19.85
N VAL A 44 11.48 -12.44 20.65
CA VAL A 44 11.82 -11.01 20.81
C VAL A 44 13.07 -10.89 21.66
N ASP A 45 14.21 -10.84 20.99
CA ASP A 45 15.53 -10.54 21.52
C ASP A 45 16.33 -9.64 20.56
N TYR A 46 17.46 -9.10 21.01
CA TYR A 46 18.25 -8.15 20.23
C TYR A 46 18.92 -8.78 19.00
N GLU A 47 19.41 -10.00 19.13
CA GLU A 47 20.31 -10.64 18.17
C GLU A 47 19.53 -11.25 17.02
N GLN A 48 18.44 -11.96 17.32
CA GLN A 48 17.56 -12.60 16.34
C GLN A 48 16.80 -11.55 15.53
N LEU A 49 16.33 -10.48 16.17
CA LEU A 49 15.67 -9.38 15.44
C LEU A 49 16.66 -8.67 14.50
N ALA A 50 17.88 -8.39 14.98
CA ALA A 50 18.93 -7.80 14.14
C ALA A 50 19.30 -8.69 12.95
N ALA A 51 19.41 -10.00 13.16
CA ALA A 51 19.66 -10.97 12.11
C ALA A 51 18.54 -11.02 11.05
N ALA A 52 17.29 -10.77 11.47
CA ALA A 52 16.15 -10.68 10.57
C ALA A 52 15.98 -9.30 9.89
N GLY A 53 16.89 -8.36 10.14
CA GLY A 53 16.87 -7.00 9.56
C GLY A 53 15.99 -6.00 10.32
N ALA A 54 15.47 -6.39 11.49
CA ALA A 54 14.70 -5.53 12.37
C ALA A 54 15.49 -5.16 13.63
N ILE A 55 14.89 -4.38 14.52
CA ILE A 55 15.50 -4.04 15.82
C ILE A 55 14.44 -4.12 16.91
N MET A 56 14.88 -4.40 18.14
CA MET A 56 13.97 -4.36 19.29
C MET A 56 13.49 -2.94 19.59
N GLY A 57 14.33 -1.92 19.36
CA GLY A 57 13.99 -0.50 19.52
C GLY A 57 13.38 -0.19 20.90
N SER A 58 12.23 0.50 20.91
CA SER A 58 11.45 0.79 22.11
C SER A 58 10.48 -0.34 22.51
N GLY A 59 10.50 -1.48 21.80
CA GLY A 59 9.55 -2.58 21.98
C GLY A 59 8.19 -2.35 21.32
N GLY A 60 8.04 -1.29 20.51
CA GLY A 60 6.82 -1.05 19.73
C GLY A 60 6.66 -2.05 18.59
N MET A 61 5.42 -2.44 18.30
CA MET A 61 5.09 -3.26 17.13
C MET A 61 3.91 -2.66 16.38
N ILE A 62 4.01 -2.59 15.05
CA ILE A 62 2.92 -2.20 14.17
C ILE A 62 2.57 -3.39 13.27
N ILE A 63 1.29 -3.77 13.27
CA ILE A 63 0.80 -4.93 12.53
C ILE A 63 0.27 -4.45 11.18
N ALA A 64 0.80 -5.02 10.09
CA ALA A 64 0.32 -4.78 8.74
C ALA A 64 -0.53 -5.97 8.26
N ASP A 65 -1.75 -5.68 7.83
CA ASP A 65 -2.68 -6.65 7.24
C ASP A 65 -2.57 -6.68 5.70
N SER A 66 -3.43 -7.47 5.06
CA SER A 66 -3.52 -7.58 3.59
C SER A 66 -3.78 -6.27 2.84
N ASP A 67 -4.37 -5.26 3.50
CA ASP A 67 -4.80 -4.00 2.87
C ASP A 67 -3.75 -2.89 3.01
N THR A 68 -2.67 -3.15 3.75
CA THR A 68 -1.53 -2.26 3.90
C THR A 68 -0.57 -2.47 2.73
N CYS A 69 -0.13 -1.45 1.99
CA CYS A 69 0.94 -1.64 0.99
C CYS A 69 2.32 -1.56 1.64
N MET A 70 3.22 -2.52 1.40
CA MET A 70 4.55 -2.52 2.02
C MET A 70 5.46 -1.42 1.44
N VAL A 71 5.30 -1.07 0.17
CA VAL A 71 6.01 0.07 -0.45
C VAL A 71 5.62 1.38 0.25
N ASP A 72 4.31 1.58 0.45
CA ASP A 72 3.78 2.80 1.06
C ASP A 72 4.10 2.87 2.56
N LEU A 73 4.11 1.73 3.25
CA LEU A 73 4.53 1.62 4.65
C LEU A 73 6.00 2.00 4.82
N ALA A 74 6.88 1.47 3.96
CA ALA A 74 8.30 1.84 3.96
C ALA A 74 8.50 3.33 3.66
N ARG A 75 7.77 3.87 2.68
CA ARG A 75 7.76 5.31 2.35
C ARG A 75 7.34 6.17 3.54
N TYR A 76 6.27 5.78 4.25
CA TYR A 76 5.78 6.47 5.44
C TYR A 76 6.85 6.51 6.54
N PHE A 77 7.41 5.36 6.91
CA PHE A 77 8.43 5.30 7.96
C PHE A 77 9.72 6.04 7.59
N LEU A 78 10.18 5.88 6.34
CA LEU A 78 11.34 6.61 5.86
C LEU A 78 11.10 8.13 5.91
N SER A 79 9.92 8.60 5.48
CA SER A 79 9.57 10.03 5.54
C SER A 79 9.64 10.60 6.96
N PHE A 80 9.21 9.83 7.95
CA PHE A 80 9.33 10.21 9.35
C PHE A 80 10.81 10.29 9.76
N THR A 81 11.59 9.24 9.52
CA THR A 81 13.01 9.22 9.93
C THR A 81 13.86 10.26 9.20
N GLN A 82 13.52 10.59 7.96
CA GLN A 82 14.16 11.64 7.17
C GLN A 82 13.85 13.02 7.75
N ALA A 83 12.60 13.27 8.16
CA ALA A 83 12.21 14.52 8.82
C ALA A 83 12.89 14.71 10.19
N GLU A 84 13.13 13.61 10.92
CA GLU A 84 13.83 13.61 12.21
C GLU A 84 15.37 13.61 12.07
N SER A 85 15.91 13.64 10.84
CA SER A 85 17.34 13.69 10.62
C SER A 85 17.92 15.04 11.08
N CYS A 86 19.01 14.99 11.85
CA CYS A 86 19.74 16.20 12.24
C CYS A 86 20.57 16.82 11.09
N GLY A 87 20.67 16.14 9.95
CA GLY A 87 21.35 16.63 8.74
C GLY A 87 22.90 16.64 8.79
N LYS A 88 23.52 16.09 9.84
CA LYS A 88 24.98 16.19 10.04
C LYS A 88 25.80 15.36 9.06
N CYS A 89 25.39 14.12 8.78
CA CYS A 89 26.11 13.25 7.85
C CYS A 89 25.43 13.27 6.48
N VAL A 90 26.23 13.42 5.42
CA VAL A 90 25.74 13.53 4.03
C VAL A 90 24.99 12.27 3.63
N MET A 91 25.49 11.10 4.01
CA MET A 91 24.85 9.82 3.69
C MET A 91 23.42 9.76 4.23
N CYS A 92 23.20 10.05 5.51
CA CYS A 92 21.83 10.11 6.04
C CYS A 92 21.01 11.26 5.44
N ARG A 93 21.55 12.49 5.39
CA ARG A 93 20.79 13.69 4.98
C ARG A 93 20.31 13.62 3.54
N GLU A 94 21.20 13.29 2.61
CA GLU A 94 20.87 13.27 1.17
C GLU A 94 20.38 11.89 0.74
N GLY A 95 20.98 10.82 1.26
CA GLY A 95 20.63 9.46 0.87
C GLY A 95 19.18 9.11 1.26
N SER A 96 18.71 9.53 2.44
CA SER A 96 17.31 9.29 2.82
C SER A 96 16.31 10.08 1.98
N VAL A 97 16.67 11.28 1.50
CA VAL A 97 15.86 12.06 0.56
C VAL A 97 15.75 11.32 -0.77
N GLN A 98 16.87 10.86 -1.33
CA GLN A 98 16.88 10.09 -2.58
C GLN A 98 16.06 8.80 -2.48
N MET A 99 16.21 8.05 -1.38
CA MET A 99 15.39 6.85 -1.16
C MET A 99 13.90 7.18 -1.07
N LEU A 100 13.53 8.30 -0.43
CA LEU A 100 12.14 8.72 -0.29
C LEU A 100 11.53 9.16 -1.63
N GLU A 101 12.30 9.85 -2.48
CA GLU A 101 11.90 10.20 -3.83
C GLU A 101 11.65 8.95 -4.68
N ILE A 102 12.57 7.98 -4.66
CA ILE A 102 12.40 6.71 -5.39
C ILE A 102 11.16 5.95 -4.90
N LEU A 103 10.96 5.83 -3.58
CA LEU A 103 9.77 5.17 -3.04
C LEU A 103 8.48 5.91 -3.40
N THR A 104 8.52 7.23 -3.48
CA THR A 104 7.38 8.05 -3.93
C THR A 104 7.08 7.77 -5.40
N ASP A 105 8.10 7.73 -6.25
CA ASP A 105 7.96 7.37 -7.66
C ASP A 105 7.35 5.98 -7.83
N ILE A 106 7.83 4.97 -7.08
CA ILE A 106 7.26 3.62 -7.10
C ILE A 106 5.80 3.62 -6.63
N ALA A 107 5.49 4.25 -5.49
CA ALA A 107 4.12 4.33 -4.95
C ALA A 107 3.15 5.06 -5.89
N GLU A 108 3.66 5.98 -6.72
CA GLU A 108 2.90 6.72 -7.72
C GLU A 108 2.81 6.01 -9.09
N GLY A 109 3.48 4.86 -9.26
CA GLY A 109 3.53 4.15 -10.54
C GLY A 109 4.56 4.70 -11.53
N ARG A 110 5.40 5.65 -11.11
CA ARG A 110 6.52 6.21 -11.89
C ARG A 110 7.84 5.47 -11.69
N GLY A 111 7.86 4.42 -10.87
CA GLY A 111 9.04 3.60 -10.62
C GLY A 111 9.58 2.90 -11.88
N LYS A 112 10.88 2.65 -11.86
CA LYS A 112 11.70 2.07 -12.92
C LYS A 112 12.27 0.71 -12.48
N PRO A 113 12.62 -0.19 -13.42
CA PRO A 113 13.19 -1.50 -13.09
C PRO A 113 14.45 -1.43 -12.22
N GLU A 114 15.28 -0.40 -12.41
CA GLU A 114 16.55 -0.23 -11.70
C GLU A 114 16.38 0.34 -10.28
N ASP A 115 15.20 0.85 -9.94
CA ASP A 115 14.97 1.55 -8.67
C ASP A 115 15.15 0.64 -7.46
N ILE A 116 14.82 -0.66 -7.57
CA ILE A 116 14.99 -1.60 -6.46
C ILE A 116 16.48 -1.78 -6.13
N ASP A 117 17.32 -1.96 -7.14
CA ASP A 117 18.75 -2.16 -6.96
C ASP A 117 19.39 -0.87 -6.42
N LEU A 118 18.97 0.30 -6.94
CA LEU A 118 19.41 1.59 -6.44
C LEU A 118 19.01 1.81 -4.96
N LEU A 119 17.80 1.43 -4.55
CA LEU A 119 17.38 1.50 -3.15
C LEU A 119 18.23 0.63 -2.22
N LEU A 120 18.63 -0.56 -2.69
CA LEU A 120 19.50 -1.45 -1.93
C LEU A 120 20.91 -0.86 -1.77
N GLU A 121 21.49 -0.37 -2.86
CA GLU A 121 22.81 0.29 -2.84
C GLU A 121 22.81 1.53 -1.93
N LEU A 122 21.80 2.39 -2.06
CA LEU A 122 21.64 3.57 -1.21
C LEU A 122 21.47 3.17 0.26
N GLY A 123 20.62 2.18 0.55
CA GLY A 123 20.37 1.74 1.91
C GLY A 123 21.63 1.21 2.60
N ASP A 124 22.44 0.42 1.90
CA ASP A 124 23.72 -0.06 2.43
C ASP A 124 24.73 1.08 2.62
N ALA A 125 24.81 2.01 1.67
CA ALA A 125 25.70 3.16 1.76
C ALA A 125 25.32 4.07 2.95
N ILE A 126 24.02 4.29 3.18
CA ILE A 126 23.51 5.04 4.34
C ILE A 126 23.83 4.31 5.64
N ARG A 127 23.58 3.01 5.71
CA ARG A 127 23.84 2.19 6.90
C ARG A 127 25.31 2.27 7.33
N LEU A 128 26.24 2.16 6.37
CA LEU A 128 27.68 2.16 6.63
C LEU A 128 28.26 3.57 6.86
N GLY A 129 27.72 4.58 6.17
CA GLY A 129 28.28 5.94 6.18
C GLY A 129 27.64 6.91 7.17
N SER A 130 26.64 6.47 7.93
CA SER A 130 25.96 7.31 8.93
C SER A 130 26.67 7.32 10.28
N LEU A 131 26.68 8.49 10.93
CA LEU A 131 27.41 8.69 12.18
C LEU A 131 26.66 8.21 13.44
N CYS A 132 25.33 8.05 13.37
CA CYS A 132 24.49 7.70 14.51
C CYS A 132 23.55 6.54 14.19
N ALA A 133 22.96 5.95 15.23
CA ALA A 133 22.05 4.82 15.09
C ALA A 133 20.80 5.15 14.23
N LEU A 134 20.26 6.37 14.32
CA LEU A 134 19.12 6.77 13.46
C LEU A 134 19.51 6.70 11.98
N GLY A 135 20.61 7.33 11.59
CA GLY A 135 21.07 7.27 10.19
C GLY A 135 21.44 5.84 9.77
N GLY A 136 22.05 5.05 10.66
CA GLY A 136 22.38 3.66 10.36
C GLY A 136 21.16 2.74 10.19
N THR A 137 20.01 3.09 10.78
CA THR A 137 18.80 2.25 10.78
C THR A 137 17.65 2.81 9.96
N CYS A 138 17.69 4.08 9.54
CA CYS A 138 16.63 4.67 8.71
C CYS A 138 16.35 3.92 7.40
N PRO A 139 17.29 3.18 6.77
CA PRO A 139 16.99 2.38 5.60
C PRO A 139 16.27 1.06 5.91
N ASN A 140 16.23 0.61 7.17
CA ASN A 140 15.73 -0.72 7.54
C ASN A 140 14.30 -1.01 7.05
N PRO A 141 13.31 -0.09 7.17
CA PRO A 141 11.99 -0.34 6.65
C PRO A 141 12.04 -0.69 5.16
N VAL A 142 12.86 0.02 4.38
CA VAL A 142 12.99 -0.17 2.94
C VAL A 142 13.72 -1.47 2.59
N LEU A 143 14.86 -1.73 3.24
CA LEU A 143 15.66 -2.92 2.97
C LEU A 143 14.89 -4.19 3.31
N THR A 144 14.18 -4.20 4.45
CA THR A 144 13.38 -5.36 4.85
C THR A 144 12.14 -5.56 4.00
N THR A 145 11.43 -4.50 3.60
CA THR A 145 10.29 -4.65 2.69
C THR A 145 10.71 -5.10 1.30
N ILE A 146 11.86 -4.66 0.79
CA ILE A 146 12.41 -5.22 -0.45
C ILE A 146 12.81 -6.68 -0.27
N ASN A 147 13.40 -7.06 0.86
CA ASN A 147 13.84 -8.43 1.10
C ASN A 147 12.68 -9.42 1.20
N TYR A 148 11.59 -9.05 1.86
CA TYR A 148 10.49 -9.96 2.18
C TYR A 148 9.24 -9.78 1.32
N PHE A 149 9.09 -8.64 0.64
CA PHE A 149 7.90 -8.27 -0.14
C PHE A 149 8.30 -7.64 -1.49
N ARG A 150 9.38 -8.12 -2.10
CA ARG A 150 9.89 -7.63 -3.41
C ARG A 150 8.80 -7.61 -4.47
N GLU A 151 7.93 -8.61 -4.46
CA GLU A 151 6.82 -8.77 -5.39
C GLU A 151 5.86 -7.57 -5.37
N GLU A 152 5.70 -6.89 -4.23
CA GLU A 152 4.88 -5.68 -4.17
C GLU A 152 5.57 -4.52 -4.89
N TYR A 153 6.90 -4.38 -4.79
CA TYR A 153 7.66 -3.37 -5.54
C TYR A 153 7.58 -3.63 -7.05
N GLU A 154 7.77 -4.89 -7.45
CA GLU A 154 7.68 -5.30 -8.85
C GLU A 154 6.27 -5.06 -9.43
N ALA A 155 5.21 -5.31 -8.65
CA ALA A 155 3.84 -5.02 -9.05
C ALA A 155 3.60 -3.51 -9.30
N HIS A 156 4.21 -2.64 -8.51
CA HIS A 156 4.14 -1.18 -8.71
C HIS A 156 4.95 -0.73 -9.92
N ILE A 157 6.11 -1.33 -10.15
CA ILE A 157 7.03 -0.94 -11.23
C ILE A 157 6.57 -1.46 -12.59
N VAL A 158 6.25 -2.76 -12.68
CA VAL A 158 5.95 -3.45 -13.95
C VAL A 158 4.47 -3.37 -14.28
N ALA A 159 3.61 -3.84 -13.36
CA ALA A 159 2.17 -3.92 -13.60
C ALA A 159 1.43 -2.60 -13.33
N LYS A 160 2.14 -1.57 -12.83
CA LYS A 160 1.57 -0.28 -12.41
C LYS A 160 0.34 -0.49 -11.51
N SER A 161 0.48 -1.41 -10.56
CA SER A 161 -0.60 -1.87 -9.69
C SER A 161 -0.13 -1.98 -8.24
N CYS A 162 -1.06 -1.75 -7.32
CA CYS A 162 -0.88 -1.91 -5.89
C CYS A 162 -1.72 -3.12 -5.43
N PRO A 163 -1.09 -4.24 -5.04
CA PRO A 163 -1.81 -5.44 -4.60
C PRO A 163 -2.76 -5.17 -3.42
N ALA A 164 -2.33 -4.33 -2.47
CA ALA A 164 -3.12 -3.88 -1.33
C ALA A 164 -4.19 -2.83 -1.67
N LYS A 165 -4.15 -2.27 -2.89
CA LYS A 165 -5.00 -1.18 -3.37
C LYS A 165 -4.97 0.05 -2.45
N SER A 166 -3.88 0.32 -1.72
CA SER A 166 -3.80 1.48 -0.83
C SER A 166 -3.26 2.73 -1.53
N CYS A 167 -2.34 2.57 -2.49
CA CYS A 167 -1.69 3.67 -3.20
C CYS A 167 -2.70 4.40 -4.12
N LYS A 168 -3.04 5.65 -3.77
CA LYS A 168 -4.06 6.45 -4.49
C LYS A 168 -3.77 6.58 -5.98
N SER A 169 -2.52 6.79 -6.37
CA SER A 169 -2.16 6.97 -7.79
C SER A 169 -2.40 5.72 -8.63
N LEU A 170 -2.34 4.53 -8.02
CA LEU A 170 -2.44 3.24 -8.70
C LEU A 170 -3.83 2.60 -8.65
N ILE A 171 -4.79 3.22 -7.97
CA ILE A 171 -6.17 2.72 -7.92
C ILE A 171 -7.09 3.51 -8.84
N SER A 172 -8.16 2.85 -9.28
CA SER A 172 -9.29 3.46 -9.96
C SER A 172 -10.59 2.85 -9.44
N PHE A 173 -11.68 3.61 -9.60
CA PHE A 173 -13.02 3.15 -9.26
C PHE A 173 -13.81 2.94 -10.54
N HIS A 174 -14.45 1.78 -10.65
CA HIS A 174 -15.28 1.42 -11.80
C HIS A 174 -16.65 0.97 -11.33
N ILE A 175 -17.65 1.11 -12.20
CA ILE A 175 -19.02 0.68 -11.93
C ILE A 175 -19.31 -0.49 -12.86
N LEU A 176 -19.50 -1.66 -12.26
CA LEU A 176 -19.79 -2.90 -12.95
C LEU A 176 -21.17 -2.81 -13.62
N PRO A 177 -21.23 -2.91 -14.95
CA PRO A 177 -22.46 -2.69 -15.71
C PRO A 177 -23.50 -3.80 -15.50
N ASP A 178 -23.07 -5.02 -15.18
CA ASP A 178 -23.93 -6.18 -14.88
C ASP A 178 -24.65 -6.05 -13.52
N LYS A 179 -24.10 -5.25 -12.60
CA LYS A 179 -24.64 -5.06 -11.23
C LYS A 179 -25.36 -3.75 -11.04
N CYS A 180 -24.95 -2.69 -11.74
CA CYS A 180 -25.50 -1.35 -11.56
C CYS A 180 -26.99 -1.27 -11.94
N GLN A 181 -27.80 -0.65 -11.07
CA GLN A 181 -29.25 -0.46 -11.27
C GLN A 181 -29.66 1.00 -11.55
N GLY A 182 -28.70 1.91 -11.76
CA GLY A 182 -28.99 3.32 -12.07
C GLY A 182 -29.79 4.06 -10.99
N CYS A 183 -29.44 3.84 -9.71
CA CYS A 183 -30.16 4.36 -8.53
C CYS A 183 -29.84 5.81 -8.15
N LEU A 184 -28.88 6.46 -8.83
CA LEU A 184 -28.35 7.80 -8.58
C LEU A 184 -27.60 8.04 -7.24
N ILE A 185 -27.50 7.06 -6.33
CA ILE A 185 -26.90 7.28 -5.00
C ILE A 185 -25.42 7.67 -5.07
N CYS A 186 -24.60 6.94 -5.84
CA CYS A 186 -23.17 7.24 -5.98
C CYS A 186 -22.93 8.58 -6.69
N MET A 187 -23.83 9.01 -7.58
CA MET A 187 -23.76 10.30 -8.25
C MET A 187 -24.03 11.45 -7.28
N ARG A 188 -25.10 11.36 -6.49
CA ARG A 188 -25.48 12.41 -5.53
C ARG A 188 -24.47 12.63 -4.40
N ASN A 189 -23.69 11.61 -4.07
CA ASN A 189 -22.69 11.66 -3.01
C ASN A 189 -21.26 11.88 -3.55
N CYS A 190 -21.08 12.04 -4.85
CA CYS A 190 -19.75 12.31 -5.40
C CYS A 190 -19.37 13.76 -5.09
N PRO A 191 -18.27 14.03 -4.36
CA PRO A 191 -17.90 15.40 -3.99
C PRO A 191 -17.41 16.25 -5.17
N VAL A 192 -17.10 15.62 -6.30
CA VAL A 192 -16.49 16.25 -7.49
C VAL A 192 -17.28 15.97 -8.77
N ASP A 193 -18.51 15.48 -8.65
CA ASP A 193 -19.40 15.17 -9.78
C ASP A 193 -18.76 14.29 -10.88
N ALA A 194 -17.87 13.37 -10.48
CA ALA A 194 -17.17 12.46 -11.38
C ALA A 194 -18.03 11.27 -11.85
N ILE A 195 -19.28 11.14 -11.40
CA ILE A 195 -20.16 10.04 -11.83
C ILE A 195 -21.11 10.52 -12.92
N ILE A 196 -21.00 9.91 -14.09
CA ILE A 196 -21.85 10.20 -15.25
C ILE A 196 -22.95 9.14 -15.33
N GLY A 197 -24.21 9.56 -15.32
CA GLY A 197 -25.34 8.65 -15.45
C GLY A 197 -26.69 9.31 -15.22
N TYR A 198 -27.75 8.56 -15.49
CA TYR A 198 -29.15 8.99 -15.29
C TYR A 198 -29.96 7.88 -14.63
N LYS A 199 -31.20 8.21 -14.25
CA LYS A 199 -32.13 7.24 -13.67
C LYS A 199 -32.32 6.06 -14.64
N ARG A 200 -32.15 4.83 -14.14
CA ARG A 200 -32.21 3.59 -14.94
C ARG A 200 -31.15 3.46 -16.04
N MET A 201 -30.06 4.23 -15.96
CA MET A 201 -28.88 4.07 -16.80
C MET A 201 -27.71 3.56 -15.94
N ILE A 202 -26.86 2.71 -16.51
CA ILE A 202 -25.60 2.30 -15.91
C ILE A 202 -24.71 3.54 -15.79
N HIS A 203 -24.31 3.85 -14.56
CA HIS A 203 -23.41 4.95 -14.30
C HIS A 203 -21.96 4.58 -14.64
N ILE A 204 -21.15 5.59 -14.95
CA ILE A 204 -19.72 5.48 -15.25
C ILE A 204 -18.95 6.47 -14.37
N VAL A 205 -17.72 6.13 -14.01
CA VAL A 205 -16.81 7.01 -13.29
C VAL A 205 -15.90 7.69 -14.31
N ASP A 206 -15.97 9.02 -14.39
CA ASP A 206 -15.03 9.87 -15.10
C ASP A 206 -13.68 9.86 -14.34
N GLN A 207 -12.68 9.18 -14.90
CA GLN A 207 -11.38 9.02 -14.24
C GLN A 207 -10.57 10.32 -14.19
N GLU A 208 -10.83 11.28 -15.08
CA GLU A 208 -10.13 12.57 -15.10
C GLU A 208 -10.59 13.46 -13.94
N LYS A 209 -11.87 13.38 -13.58
CA LYS A 209 -12.44 14.14 -12.44
C LYS A 209 -12.33 13.41 -11.11
N CYS A 210 -12.17 12.09 -11.12
CA CYS A 210 -12.21 11.28 -9.91
C CYS A 210 -11.01 11.56 -8.99
N THR A 211 -11.29 12.04 -7.78
CA THR A 211 -10.27 12.23 -6.71
C THR A 211 -9.96 10.97 -5.92
N LYS A 212 -10.53 9.82 -6.32
CA LYS A 212 -10.31 8.51 -5.71
C LYS A 212 -10.62 8.45 -4.20
N CYS A 213 -11.61 9.24 -3.78
CA CYS A 213 -12.03 9.35 -2.37
C CYS A 213 -12.73 8.11 -1.81
N GLY A 214 -13.30 7.25 -2.66
CA GLY A 214 -13.98 6.03 -2.23
C GLY A 214 -15.45 6.19 -1.87
N THR A 215 -15.99 7.42 -1.78
CA THR A 215 -17.39 7.65 -1.38
C THR A 215 -18.39 6.84 -2.21
N CYS A 216 -18.16 6.71 -3.52
CA CYS A 216 -19.04 5.92 -4.39
C CYS A 216 -19.09 4.43 -4.02
N LEU A 217 -17.97 3.85 -3.55
CA LEU A 217 -17.88 2.47 -3.10
C LEU A 217 -18.69 2.27 -1.81
N ASP A 218 -18.52 3.17 -0.85
CA ASP A 218 -19.13 3.08 0.48
C ASP A 218 -20.65 3.25 0.44
N VAL A 219 -21.15 4.15 -0.42
CA VAL A 219 -22.59 4.43 -0.55
C VAL A 219 -23.30 3.49 -1.52
N CYS A 220 -22.57 2.62 -2.24
CA CYS A 220 -23.19 1.68 -3.16
C CYS A 220 -24.01 0.65 -2.35
N PRO A 221 -25.32 0.47 -2.63
CA PRO A 221 -26.12 -0.48 -1.87
C PRO A 221 -25.54 -1.90 -1.92
N VAL A 222 -25.40 -2.55 -0.76
CA VAL A 222 -24.84 -3.91 -0.62
C VAL A 222 -25.57 -4.94 -1.49
N LYS A 223 -26.85 -4.71 -1.78
CA LYS A 223 -27.64 -5.56 -2.70
C LYS A 223 -27.07 -5.57 -4.13
N PHE A 224 -26.45 -4.47 -4.55
CA PHE A 224 -25.89 -4.33 -5.89
C PHE A 224 -24.37 -4.51 -5.87
N SER A 225 -23.68 -3.86 -4.92
CA SER A 225 -22.21 -3.83 -4.82
C SER A 225 -21.56 -3.65 -6.19
N ALA A 226 -22.07 -2.65 -6.93
CA ALA A 226 -21.70 -2.43 -8.32
C ALA A 226 -20.42 -1.63 -8.47
N VAL A 227 -20.03 -0.84 -7.46
CA VAL A 227 -18.77 -0.09 -7.50
C VAL A 227 -17.64 -0.99 -7.06
N VAL A 228 -16.54 -0.99 -7.81
CA VAL A 228 -15.34 -1.76 -7.49
C VAL A 228 -14.10 -0.87 -7.48
N LYS A 229 -13.20 -1.17 -6.54
CA LYS A 229 -11.86 -0.59 -6.46
C LYS A 229 -10.87 -1.57 -7.10
N VAL A 230 -10.20 -1.13 -8.15
CA VAL A 230 -9.23 -1.93 -8.91
C VAL A 230 -7.87 -1.23 -8.94
N SER A 231 -6.84 -2.00 -9.26
CA SER A 231 -5.47 -1.51 -9.43
C SER A 231 -4.80 -2.37 -10.50
N GLY A 232 -4.18 -1.74 -11.51
CA GLY A 232 -3.71 -2.44 -12.70
C GLY A 232 -4.85 -2.69 -13.70
N GLU A 233 -5.20 -3.97 -13.91
CA GLU A 233 -6.19 -4.39 -14.90
C GLU A 233 -7.58 -3.79 -14.62
N GLN A 234 -8.16 -3.18 -15.65
CA GLN A 234 -9.42 -2.46 -15.56
C GLN A 234 -10.58 -3.36 -16.03
N PRO A 235 -11.72 -3.36 -15.33
CA PRO A 235 -12.89 -4.10 -15.78
C PRO A 235 -13.48 -3.45 -17.03
N GLU A 236 -14.10 -4.26 -17.88
CA GLU A 236 -14.85 -3.75 -19.02
C GLU A 236 -16.06 -2.93 -18.53
N THR A 237 -16.09 -1.66 -18.92
CA THR A 237 -17.18 -0.73 -18.60
C THR A 237 -17.60 0.02 -19.86
N PRO A 238 -18.89 0.37 -20.01
CA PRO A 238 -19.35 1.13 -21.18
C PRO A 238 -18.73 2.54 -21.21
N ASP A 239 -18.43 3.06 -22.40
CA ASP A 239 -17.91 4.43 -22.58
C ASP A 239 -18.96 5.51 -22.32
N LYS A 240 -20.25 5.16 -22.46
CA LYS A 240 -21.39 6.07 -22.28
C LYS A 240 -22.47 5.40 -21.44
N PRO A 241 -23.25 6.17 -20.66
CA PRO A 241 -24.34 5.60 -19.89
C PRO A 241 -25.32 4.88 -20.83
N ILE A 242 -25.55 3.60 -20.57
CA ILE A 242 -26.51 2.77 -21.31
C ILE A 242 -27.66 2.34 -20.39
N PRO A 243 -28.86 2.05 -20.92
CA PRO A 243 -29.95 1.51 -20.14
C PRO A 243 -29.56 0.24 -19.37
N VAL A 244 -30.04 0.12 -18.13
CA VAL A 244 -29.81 -1.08 -17.30
C VAL A 244 -30.36 -2.32 -18.01
N GLY A 245 -29.53 -3.34 -18.15
CA GLY A 245 -29.88 -4.61 -18.80
C GLY A 245 -29.44 -4.72 -20.27
N GLU A 246 -29.02 -3.64 -20.92
CA GLU A 246 -28.51 -3.70 -22.30
C GLU A 246 -27.08 -4.25 -22.39
N TRP A 247 -26.28 -4.12 -21.31
CA TRP A 247 -24.92 -4.65 -21.26
C TRP A 247 -24.85 -6.17 -21.49
N LYS A 248 -25.78 -6.93 -20.90
CA LYS A 248 -25.79 -8.39 -21.02
C LYS A 248 -26.05 -8.86 -22.44
N LYS A 249 -26.86 -8.11 -23.21
CA LYS A 249 -27.14 -8.45 -24.62
C LYS A 249 -25.92 -8.26 -25.51
N GLN A 250 -25.08 -7.26 -25.22
CA GLN A 250 -23.87 -6.99 -26.00
C GLN A 250 -22.73 -7.97 -25.71
N ALA A 251 -22.71 -8.56 -24.50
CA ALA A 251 -21.74 -9.58 -24.12
C ALA A 251 -22.08 -10.98 -24.65
N GLU A 252 -23.36 -11.26 -24.95
CA GLU A 252 -23.81 -12.55 -25.52
C GLU A 252 -23.69 -12.61 -27.06
N GLU A 253 -23.47 -11.47 -27.72
CA GLU A 253 -23.30 -11.35 -29.19
C GLU A 253 -21.82 -11.27 -29.64
N LYS A 254 -20.86 -11.30 -28.70
CA LYS A 254 -19.41 -11.33 -28.95
C LYS A 254 -18.83 -12.70 -28.62
#